data_AF-A0A971UBD6-F1
#
_entry.id   AF-A0A971UBD6-F1
#
_cell.length_a   1.000
_cell.length_b   1.000
_cell.length_c   1.000
_cell.angle_alpha   90.00
_cell.angle_beta   90.00
_cell.angle_gamma   90.00
#
_symmetry.space_group_name_H-M   'P 1'
#
loop_
_entity.id
_entity.type
_entity.pdbx_description
1 polymer ?
#
loop_
_entity_poly.entity_id
_entity_poly.type
_entity_poly.pdbx_seq_one_letter_code
_entity_poly.pdbx_strand_id
1 'polypeptide(L)'
;MKKISIGLLAALLLFSWLPFADAQEYGKIRALRERAAYVTKQKNDFVVRVLRSYKIPHETNDQGAVVRINMDAKWLAVTAIEIVPVLTEGADKSRQVTAHELYFFTADGILDVISALTIR
;
A
#
# COMPACT_ATOMS: atom_id res chain seq x y z
N MET A 1 -35.83 50.89 -14.98
CA MET A 1 -35.57 49.91 -13.90
C MET A 1 -35.76 48.44 -14.30
N LYS A 2 -36.65 48.07 -15.25
CA LYS A 2 -36.84 46.67 -15.71
C LYS A 2 -35.66 46.02 -16.46
N LYS A 3 -34.78 46.79 -17.11
CA LYS A 3 -33.66 46.24 -17.91
C LYS A 3 -32.49 45.73 -17.04
N ILE A 4 -32.30 46.32 -15.86
CA ILE A 4 -31.24 45.93 -14.91
C ILE A 4 -31.59 44.58 -14.25
N SER A 5 -32.87 44.34 -13.96
CA SER A 5 -33.36 43.09 -13.38
C SER A 5 -33.19 41.88 -14.32
N ILE A 6 -33.34 42.07 -15.63
CA ILE A 6 -33.15 40.99 -16.61
C ILE A 6 -31.67 40.62 -16.74
N GLY A 7 -30.77 41.61 -16.77
CA GLY A 7 -29.32 41.37 -16.80
C GLY A 7 -28.82 40.63 -15.55
N LEU A 8 -29.36 40.96 -14.38
CA LEU A 8 -29.00 40.33 -13.12
C LEU A 8 -29.51 38.88 -13.02
N LEU A 9 -30.70 38.61 -13.55
CA LEU A 9 -31.26 37.26 -13.62
C LEU A 9 -30.49 36.35 -14.59
N ALA A 10 -30.07 36.90 -15.74
CA ALA A 10 -29.25 36.19 -16.72
C ALA A 10 -27.85 35.87 -16.16
N ALA A 11 -27.24 36.78 -15.40
CA ALA A 11 -25.97 36.55 -14.72
C ALA A 11 -26.09 35.44 -13.65
N LEU A 12 -27.15 35.45 -12.84
CA LEU A 12 -27.42 34.39 -11.85
C LEU A 12 -27.61 33.01 -12.49
N LEU A 13 -28.31 32.94 -13.64
CA LEU A 13 -28.47 31.72 -14.42
C LEU A 13 -27.13 31.22 -14.99
N LEU A 14 -26.27 32.11 -15.48
CA LEU A 14 -24.93 31.74 -15.98
C LEU A 14 -24.02 31.20 -14.86
N PHE A 15 -24.10 31.74 -13.65
CA PHE A 15 -23.35 31.22 -12.50
C PHE A 15 -23.86 29.86 -12.00
N SER A 16 -25.14 29.53 -12.24
CA SER A 16 -25.70 28.22 -11.88
C SER A 16 -25.31 27.07 -12.82
N TRP A 17 -24.66 27.37 -13.95
CA TRP A 17 -24.09 26.38 -14.88
C TRP A 17 -22.60 26.12 -14.67
N LEU A 18 -21.97 26.72 -13.66
CA LEU A 18 -20.59 26.38 -13.31
C LEU A 18 -20.56 24.94 -12.74
N PRO A 19 -19.71 24.05 -13.29
CA PRO A 19 -19.68 22.66 -12.87
C PRO A 19 -19.10 22.56 -11.45
N PHE A 20 -19.94 22.20 -10.48
CA PHE A 20 -19.52 21.82 -9.12
C PHE A 20 -18.80 20.45 -9.07
N ALA A 21 -18.28 19.96 -10.20
CA ALA A 21 -17.75 18.61 -10.38
C ALA A 21 -16.36 18.41 -9.74
N ASP A 22 -15.58 19.47 -9.59
CA ASP A 22 -14.17 19.36 -9.16
C ASP A 22 -14.01 18.88 -7.70
N ALA A 23 -14.88 19.33 -6.78
CA ALA A 23 -14.74 19.01 -5.36
C ALA A 23 -14.87 17.51 -5.04
N GLN A 24 -15.71 16.79 -5.80
CA GLN A 24 -15.89 15.35 -5.63
C GLN A 24 -14.68 14.56 -6.14
N GLU A 25 -14.01 15.04 -7.19
CA GLU A 25 -12.83 14.41 -7.76
C GLU A 25 -11.60 14.59 -6.85
N TYR A 26 -11.41 15.78 -6.27
CA TYR A 26 -10.39 16.04 -5.26
C TYR A 26 -10.54 15.14 -4.02
N GLY A 27 -11.77 14.94 -3.55
CA GLY A 27 -12.05 14.03 -2.42
C GLY A 27 -11.66 12.59 -2.70
N LYS A 28 -11.97 12.08 -3.92
CA LYS A 28 -11.61 10.73 -4.36
C LYS A 28 -10.10 10.53 -4.46
N ILE A 29 -9.38 11.50 -5.05
CA ILE A 29 -7.91 11.43 -5.19
C ILE A 29 -7.24 11.42 -3.82
N ARG A 30 -7.70 12.26 -2.88
CA ARG A 30 -7.18 12.28 -1.51
C ARG A 30 -7.40 10.94 -0.81
N ALA A 31 -8.61 10.40 -0.86
CA ALA A 31 -8.92 9.11 -0.24
C ALA A 31 -8.08 7.96 -0.85
N LEU A 32 -7.85 7.98 -2.17
CA LEU A 32 -7.00 7.00 -2.82
C LEU A 32 -5.54 7.08 -2.34
N ARG A 33 -5.01 8.31 -2.21
CA ARG A 33 -3.65 8.55 -1.71
C ARG A 33 -3.49 8.09 -0.26
N GLU A 34 -4.46 8.39 0.60
CA GLU A 34 -4.48 7.93 1.99
C GLU A 34 -4.51 6.40 2.07
N ARG A 35 -5.34 5.75 1.24
CA ARG A 35 -5.40 4.29 1.17
C ARG A 35 -4.07 3.70 0.68
N ALA A 36 -3.45 4.28 -0.35
CA ALA A 36 -2.16 3.82 -0.85
C ALA A 36 -1.07 3.92 0.24
N ALA A 37 -1.01 5.05 0.96
CA ALA A 37 -0.09 5.23 2.07
C ALA A 37 -0.32 4.22 3.19
N TYR A 38 -1.59 3.97 3.54
CA TYR A 38 -1.97 2.99 4.55
C TYR A 38 -1.56 1.56 4.16
N VAL A 39 -1.84 1.14 2.91
CA VAL A 39 -1.47 -0.18 2.40
C VAL A 39 0.05 -0.34 2.35
N THR A 40 0.79 0.68 1.90
CA THR A 40 2.26 0.66 1.93
C THR A 40 2.78 0.47 3.34
N LYS A 41 2.23 1.20 4.32
CA LYS A 41 2.60 1.04 5.73
C LYS A 41 2.32 -0.38 6.23
N GLN A 42 1.12 -0.92 5.96
CA GLN A 42 0.78 -2.29 6.36
C GLN A 42 1.73 -3.33 5.75
N LYS A 43 2.09 -3.17 4.47
CA LYS A 43 3.04 -4.06 3.79
C LYS A 43 4.41 -4.01 4.46
N ASN A 44 4.92 -2.81 4.72
CA ASN A 44 6.21 -2.60 5.38
C ASN A 44 6.20 -3.19 6.81
N ASP A 45 5.15 -2.89 7.59
CA ASP A 45 4.99 -3.40 8.96
C ASP A 45 4.91 -4.94 8.99
N PHE A 46 4.28 -5.55 7.99
CA PHE A 46 4.22 -7.01 7.85
C PHE A 46 5.61 -7.60 7.61
N VAL A 47 6.36 -7.09 6.64
CA VAL A 47 7.72 -7.56 6.33
C VAL A 47 8.64 -7.44 7.55
N VAL A 48 8.63 -6.28 8.22
CA VAL A 48 9.42 -6.05 9.44
C VAL A 48 9.05 -7.04 10.54
N ARG A 49 7.75 -7.31 10.72
CA ARG A 49 7.28 -8.30 11.70
C ARG A 49 7.81 -9.70 11.41
N VAL A 50 7.79 -10.12 10.15
CA VAL A 50 8.34 -11.42 9.72
C VAL A 50 9.84 -11.47 10.01
N LEU A 51 10.63 -10.48 9.57
CA LEU A 51 12.07 -10.48 9.84
C LEU A 51 12.38 -10.51 11.35
N ARG A 52 11.61 -9.76 12.16
CA ARG A 52 11.73 -9.79 13.62
C ARG A 52 11.39 -11.16 14.22
N SER A 53 10.35 -11.85 13.74
CA SER A 53 10.00 -13.18 14.26
C SER A 53 11.10 -14.21 14.01
N TYR A 54 11.78 -14.12 12.87
CA TYR A 54 12.93 -14.96 12.53
C TYR A 54 14.27 -14.42 13.06
N LYS A 55 14.27 -13.31 13.81
CA LYS A 55 15.47 -12.66 14.35
C LYS A 55 16.50 -12.29 13.29
N ILE A 56 16.05 -11.97 12.08
CA ILE A 56 16.90 -11.56 10.96
C ILE A 56 17.24 -10.08 11.12
N PRO A 57 18.54 -9.69 11.25
CA PRO A 57 18.93 -8.30 11.37
C PRO A 57 18.62 -7.53 10.07
N HIS A 58 18.00 -6.36 10.21
CA HIS A 58 17.55 -5.54 9.09
C HIS A 58 17.58 -4.05 9.43
N GLU A 59 17.71 -3.21 8.41
CA GLU A 59 17.60 -1.75 8.50
C GLU A 59 16.38 -1.28 7.73
N THR A 60 15.67 -0.29 8.29
CA THR A 60 14.50 0.34 7.66
C THR A 60 14.76 1.82 7.40
N ASN A 61 14.17 2.36 6.35
CA ASN A 61 14.12 3.81 6.12
C ASN A 61 13.00 4.50 6.92
N ASP A 62 12.85 5.81 6.75
CA ASP A 62 11.84 6.64 7.43
C ASP A 62 10.38 6.23 7.11
N GLN A 63 10.17 5.48 6.03
CA GLN A 63 8.86 4.95 5.61
C GLN A 63 8.61 3.54 6.16
N GLY A 64 9.53 2.98 6.95
CA GLY A 64 9.49 1.62 7.48
C GLY A 64 9.82 0.54 6.45
N ALA A 65 10.23 0.90 5.23
CA ALA A 65 10.62 -0.07 4.22
C ALA A 65 12.00 -0.65 4.55
N VAL A 66 12.13 -1.97 4.44
CA VAL A 66 13.41 -2.65 4.65
C VAL A 66 14.34 -2.34 3.48
N VAL A 67 15.48 -1.71 3.78
CA VAL A 67 16.46 -1.29 2.77
C VAL A 67 17.71 -2.15 2.77
N ARG A 68 18.04 -2.77 3.92
CA ARG A 68 19.18 -3.67 4.05
C ARG A 68 18.85 -4.83 4.97
N ILE A 69 19.41 -5.99 4.64
CA ILE A 69 19.33 -7.22 5.44
C ILE A 69 20.74 -7.73 5.70
N ASN A 70 20.95 -8.31 6.88
CA ASN A 70 22.19 -9.01 7.17
C ASN A 70 22.03 -10.49 6.79
N MET A 71 22.84 -10.95 5.85
CA MET A 71 22.96 -12.35 5.46
C MET A 71 24.41 -12.76 5.68
N ASP A 72 24.64 -13.79 6.49
CA ASP A 72 25.97 -14.35 6.77
C ASP A 72 27.01 -13.27 7.16
N ALA A 73 26.63 -12.41 8.12
CA ALA A 73 27.43 -11.28 8.61
C ALA A 73 27.72 -10.17 7.57
N LYS A 74 27.15 -10.27 6.35
CA LYS A 74 27.24 -9.24 5.31
C LYS A 74 25.94 -8.47 5.20
N TRP A 75 26.04 -7.15 5.24
CA TRP A 75 24.89 -6.28 5.03
C TRP A 75 24.68 -6.02 3.54
N LEU A 76 23.55 -6.50 3.03
CA LEU A 76 23.18 -6.43 1.62
C LEU A 76 22.03 -5.45 1.41
N ALA A 77 22.12 -4.65 0.35
CA ALA A 77 21.04 -3.76 -0.06
C ALA A 77 19.90 -4.57 -0.68
N VAL A 78 18.70 -4.34 -0.18
CA VAL A 78 17.46 -4.91 -0.73
C VAL A 78 17.01 -4.06 -1.89
N THR A 79 16.87 -4.69 -3.05
CA THR A 79 16.45 -4.06 -4.31
C THR A 79 14.95 -4.23 -4.54
N ALA A 80 14.41 -5.40 -4.17
CA ALA A 80 12.99 -5.71 -4.26
C ALA A 80 12.59 -6.69 -3.15
N ILE A 81 11.31 -6.65 -2.77
CA ILE A 81 10.70 -7.60 -1.86
C ILE A 81 9.41 -8.09 -2.50
N GLU A 82 9.32 -9.40 -2.72
CA GLU A 82 8.11 -10.05 -3.19
C GLU A 82 7.45 -10.82 -2.06
N ILE A 83 6.12 -10.76 -1.98
CA ILE A 83 5.33 -11.44 -0.97
C ILE A 83 4.32 -12.30 -1.72
N VAL A 84 4.50 -13.61 -1.66
CA VAL A 84 3.68 -14.59 -2.40
C VAL A 84 2.79 -15.34 -1.40
N PRO A 85 1.46 -15.28 -1.54
CA PRO A 85 0.57 -16.04 -0.68
C PRO A 85 0.67 -17.54 -1.01
N VAL A 86 0.90 -18.35 0.00
CA VAL A 86 0.86 -19.82 -0.11
C VAL A 86 -0.57 -20.27 0.16
N LEU A 87 -1.17 -20.91 -0.85
CA LEU A 87 -2.54 -21.40 -0.80
C LEU A 87 -2.56 -22.89 -0.48
N THR A 88 -3.47 -23.29 0.41
CA THR A 88 -3.85 -24.68 0.59
C THR A 88 -5.34 -24.86 0.35
N GLU A 89 -5.71 -26.05 -0.12
CA GLU A 89 -7.10 -26.41 -0.38
C GLU A 89 -7.69 -27.05 0.87
N GLY A 90 -8.74 -26.45 1.41
CA GLY A 90 -9.51 -26.98 2.52
C GLY A 90 -10.33 -28.19 2.11
N ALA A 91 -10.84 -28.94 3.10
CA ALA A 91 -11.70 -30.11 2.86
C ALA A 91 -12.98 -29.78 2.08
N ASP A 92 -13.39 -28.51 2.07
CA ASP A 92 -14.53 -27.95 1.34
C ASP A 92 -14.16 -27.41 -0.05
N LYS A 93 -12.92 -27.64 -0.52
CA LYS A 93 -12.35 -27.06 -1.75
C LYS A 93 -12.20 -25.53 -1.72
N SER A 94 -12.32 -24.89 -0.55
CA SER A 94 -11.98 -23.47 -0.41
C SER A 94 -10.46 -23.31 -0.43
N ARG A 95 -9.95 -22.30 -1.15
CA ARG A 95 -8.52 -21.95 -1.10
C ARG A 95 -8.30 -20.97 0.04
N GLN A 96 -7.50 -21.37 1.01
CA GLN A 96 -7.13 -20.54 2.15
C GLN A 96 -5.65 -20.18 2.08
N VAL A 97 -5.31 -18.96 2.45
CA VAL A 97 -3.91 -18.54 2.58
C VAL A 97 -3.39 -19.10 3.91
N THR A 98 -2.38 -19.96 3.86
CA THR A 98 -1.78 -20.58 5.06
C THR A 98 -0.42 -20.04 5.41
N ALA A 99 0.26 -19.40 4.46
CA ALA A 99 1.52 -18.73 4.71
C ALA A 99 1.73 -17.62 3.68
N HIS A 100 2.75 -16.80 3.90
CA HIS A 100 3.32 -15.95 2.87
C HIS A 100 4.80 -16.28 2.73
N GLU A 101 5.25 -16.49 1.51
CA GLU A 101 6.66 -16.60 1.17
C GLU A 101 7.18 -15.21 0.80
N LEU A 102 8.29 -14.80 1.42
CA LEU A 102 8.90 -13.50 1.24
C LEU A 102 10.26 -13.67 0.60
N TYR A 103 10.43 -13.11 -0.60
CA TYR A 103 11.71 -13.08 -1.29
C TYR A 103 12.32 -11.69 -1.20
N PHE A 104 13.54 -11.60 -0.66
CA PHE A 104 14.31 -10.37 -0.60
C PHE A 104 15.44 -10.43 -1.61
N PHE A 105 15.32 -9.66 -2.68
CA PHE A 105 16.30 -9.61 -3.76
C PHE A 105 17.41 -8.65 -3.41
N THR A 106 18.65 -9.11 -3.47
CA THR A 106 19.85 -8.30 -3.28
C THR A 106 20.80 -8.45 -4.47
N ALA A 107 21.85 -7.64 -4.52
CA ALA A 107 22.87 -7.76 -5.57
C ALA A 107 23.62 -9.12 -5.53
N ASP A 108 23.69 -9.75 -4.35
CA ASP A 108 24.52 -10.93 -4.10
C ASP A 108 23.69 -12.23 -3.93
N GLY A 109 22.36 -12.16 -4.05
CA GLY A 109 21.49 -13.31 -3.89
C GLY A 109 20.08 -12.97 -3.40
N ILE A 110 19.31 -14.01 -3.10
CA ILE A 110 17.93 -13.92 -2.62
C ILE A 110 17.87 -14.55 -1.23
N LEU A 111 17.30 -13.82 -0.28
CA LEU A 111 16.85 -14.42 0.99
C LEU A 111 15.38 -14.84 0.83
N ASP A 112 15.08 -16.08 1.17
CA ASP A 112 13.73 -16.64 1.16
C ASP A 112 13.28 -16.90 2.61
N VAL A 113 12.09 -16.41 2.97
CA VAL A 113 11.49 -16.56 4.30
C VAL A 113 10.02 -16.92 4.17
N ILE A 114 9.63 -18.08 4.72
CA ILE A 114 8.23 -18.49 4.81
C ILE A 114 7.60 -18.04 6.13
N SER A 115 6.64 -17.12 6.09
CA SER A 115 5.81 -16.70 7.21
C SER A 115 4.56 -17.57 7.31
N ALA A 116 4.57 -18.57 8.20
CA ALA A 116 3.37 -19.35 8.51
C ALA A 116 2.30 -18.46 9.16
N LEU A 117 1.08 -18.48 8.62
CA LEU A 117 -0.07 -17.83 9.27
C LEU A 117 -0.53 -18.68 10.44
N THR A 118 -0.21 -18.27 11.66
CA THR A 118 -0.91 -18.78 12.84
C THR A 118 -2.20 -18.00 13.00
N ILE A 119 -3.33 -18.58 12.59
CA ILE A 119 -4.65 -18.05 12.94
C ILE A 119 -4.76 -18.12 14.46
N ARG A 120 -4.90 -16.96 15.12
CA ARG A 120 -5.19 -16.86 16.56
C ARG A 120 -6.62 -16.40 16.74
#